data_AF-A0A7S1IGB4-F1
#
_entry.id   AF-A0A7S1IGB4-F1
#
_cell.length_a   1.000
_cell.length_b   1.000
_cell.length_c   1.000
_cell.angle_alpha   90.00
_cell.angle_beta   90.00
_cell.angle_gamma   90.00
#
_symmetry.space_group_name_H-M   'P 1'
#
loop_
_entity.id
_entity.type
_entity.pdbx_description
1 polymer ?
#
loop_
_entity_poly.entity_id
_entity_poly.type
_entity_poly.pdbx_seq_one_letter_code
_entity_poly.pdbx_strand_id
1 'polypeptide(L)'
;MSRGRKQNSTSTSIRAVKCVAAMVCVYCALASVSSFLVVQPAASKPYAVWSEFWPRYLEEHSQPLNQQLHFLGTGLAILIALRNPMTILACGMAISVGWAMVPICRGMETGLLEFVAFILVYIGCTKFLIKS
;
A
#
# COMPACT_ATOMS: atom_id res chain seq x y z
N MET A 1 -33.16 -19.70 10.61
CA MET A 1 -31.69 -19.44 10.74
C MET A 1 -31.14 -18.34 9.80
N SER A 2 -31.93 -17.36 9.28
CA SER A 2 -31.40 -16.35 8.33
C SER A 2 -31.02 -14.97 8.93
N ARG A 3 -31.33 -14.70 10.21
CA ARG A 3 -31.08 -13.39 10.84
C ARG A 3 -29.59 -13.09 11.08
N GLY A 4 -28.75 -14.10 11.32
CA GLY A 4 -27.31 -13.90 11.59
C GLY A 4 -26.48 -13.40 10.39
N ARG A 5 -26.87 -13.75 9.15
CA ARG A 5 -26.11 -13.36 7.94
C ARG A 5 -26.26 -11.87 7.60
N LYS A 6 -27.44 -11.28 7.87
CA LYS A 6 -27.69 -9.84 7.63
C LYS A 6 -26.93 -8.95 8.62
N GLN A 7 -26.86 -9.34 9.90
CA GLN A 7 -26.22 -8.53 10.95
C GLN A 7 -24.70 -8.39 10.74
N ASN A 8 -24.05 -9.44 10.22
CA ASN A 8 -22.62 -9.40 9.89
C ASN A 8 -22.32 -8.51 8.67
N SER A 9 -23.21 -8.46 7.67
CA SER A 9 -23.02 -7.63 6.47
C SER A 9 -23.02 -6.14 6.81
N THR A 10 -23.97 -5.68 7.63
CA THR A 10 -24.09 -4.25 8.00
C THR A 10 -22.88 -3.76 8.80
N SER A 11 -22.37 -4.58 9.72
CA SER A 11 -21.17 -4.26 10.50
C SER A 11 -19.91 -4.12 9.63
N THR A 12 -19.76 -4.98 8.62
CA THR A 12 -18.63 -4.92 7.68
C THR A 12 -18.71 -3.69 6.79
N SER A 13 -19.89 -3.34 6.28
CA SER A 13 -20.07 -2.12 5.47
C SER A 13 -19.74 -0.85 6.25
N ILE A 14 -20.19 -0.73 7.51
CA ILE A 14 -19.87 0.44 8.35
C ILE A 14 -18.35 0.55 8.58
N ARG A 15 -17.67 -0.58 8.84
CA ARG A 15 -16.22 -0.59 9.01
C ARG A 15 -15.48 -0.20 7.74
N ALA A 16 -15.92 -0.69 6.58
CA ALA A 16 -15.37 -0.32 5.28
C ALA A 16 -15.48 1.19 5.03
N VAL A 17 -16.66 1.78 5.24
CA VAL A 17 -16.89 3.23 5.07
C VAL A 17 -15.98 4.04 6.00
N LYS A 18 -15.84 3.64 7.26
CA LYS A 18 -14.93 4.29 8.21
C LYS A 18 -13.47 4.22 7.74
N CYS A 19 -13.04 3.08 7.22
CA CYS A 19 -11.68 2.95 6.66
C CYS A 19 -11.47 3.83 5.44
N VAL A 20 -12.42 3.89 4.50
CA VAL A 20 -12.33 4.77 3.32
C VAL A 20 -12.25 6.24 3.75
N ALA A 21 -13.10 6.67 4.69
CA ALA A 21 -13.07 8.04 5.19
C ALA A 21 -11.72 8.36 5.85
N ALA A 22 -11.19 7.45 6.68
CA ALA A 22 -9.87 7.59 7.29
C ALA A 22 -8.76 7.66 6.22
N MET A 23 -8.84 6.84 5.15
CA MET A 23 -7.91 6.88 4.01
C MET A 23 -7.81 8.28 3.42
N VAL A 24 -8.98 8.86 3.11
CA VAL A 24 -9.08 10.18 2.48
C VAL A 24 -8.51 11.23 3.41
N CYS A 25 -8.86 11.23 4.70
CA CYS A 25 -8.31 12.18 5.68
C CYS A 25 -6.80 12.07 5.82
N VAL A 26 -6.26 10.86 5.95
CA VAL A 26 -4.81 10.60 6.07
C VAL A 26 -4.09 11.04 4.81
N TYR A 27 -4.61 10.69 3.64
CA TYR A 27 -4.04 11.10 2.35
C TYR A 27 -4.03 12.63 2.20
N CYS A 28 -5.14 13.32 2.49
CA CYS A 28 -5.22 14.78 2.43
C CYS A 28 -4.24 15.46 3.40
N ALA A 29 -4.17 14.98 4.64
CA ALA A 29 -3.25 15.52 5.64
C ALA A 29 -1.79 15.35 5.20
N LEU A 30 -1.41 14.15 4.73
CA LEU A 30 -0.04 13.87 4.34
C LEU A 30 0.36 14.55 3.03
N ALA A 31 -0.54 14.66 2.05
CA ALA A 31 -0.30 15.42 0.82
C ALA A 31 -0.09 16.91 1.10
N SER A 32 -0.76 17.45 2.12
CA SER A 32 -0.57 18.84 2.56
C SER A 32 0.80 19.04 3.19
N VAL A 33 1.33 18.06 3.94
CA VAL A 33 2.64 18.14 4.59
C VAL A 33 3.80 17.84 3.64
N SER A 34 3.63 16.91 2.70
CA SER A 34 4.68 16.51 1.74
C SER A 34 5.16 17.66 0.88
N SER A 35 4.28 18.62 0.58
CA SER A 35 4.58 19.81 -0.21
C SER A 35 5.61 20.74 0.45
N PHE A 36 5.84 20.60 1.76
CA PHE A 36 6.81 21.39 2.52
C PHE A 36 8.12 20.65 2.80
N LEU A 37 8.19 19.34 2.54
CA LEU A 37 9.35 18.52 2.84
C LEU A 37 10.17 18.27 1.57
N VAL A 38 11.11 19.18 1.30
CA VAL A 38 12.15 18.97 0.28
C VAL A 38 13.35 18.28 0.95
N VAL A 39 13.28 16.96 1.07
CA VAL A 39 14.41 16.14 1.52
C VAL A 39 15.19 15.67 0.30
N GLN A 40 16.51 15.90 0.29
CA GLN A 40 17.36 15.42 -0.80
C GLN A 40 17.42 13.88 -0.80
N PRO A 41 17.46 13.22 -1.98
CA PRO A 41 17.62 11.78 -2.07
C PRO A 41 18.92 11.30 -1.43
N ALA A 42 18.87 10.11 -0.82
CA ALA A 42 20.08 9.40 -0.41
C ALA A 42 21.00 9.11 -1.60
N ALA A 43 22.30 9.00 -1.37
CA ALA A 43 23.28 8.74 -2.44
C ALA A 43 23.01 7.41 -3.17
N SER A 44 22.42 6.43 -2.47
CA SER A 44 21.99 5.14 -3.03
C SER A 44 20.73 5.18 -3.91
N LYS A 45 20.04 6.33 -4.02
CA LYS A 45 18.81 6.51 -4.81
C LYS A 45 19.10 7.44 -6.00
N PRO A 46 19.74 6.94 -7.08
CA PRO A 46 20.32 7.78 -8.12
C PRO A 46 19.30 8.45 -9.06
N TYR A 47 18.03 8.03 -9.01
CA TYR A 47 16.99 8.52 -9.91
C TYR A 47 16.19 9.64 -9.25
N ALA A 48 16.22 10.84 -9.82
CA ALA A 48 15.49 12.00 -9.30
C ALA A 48 14.01 11.98 -9.73
N VAL A 49 13.77 11.52 -10.96
CA VAL A 49 12.46 11.48 -11.60
C VAL A 49 12.17 10.11 -12.23
N TRP A 50 10.89 9.85 -12.44
CA TRP A 50 10.41 8.59 -13.01
C TRP A 50 11.04 8.24 -14.36
N SER A 51 11.23 9.23 -15.25
CA SER A 51 11.78 8.99 -16.58
C SER A 51 13.22 8.48 -16.56
N GLU A 52 13.99 8.80 -15.52
CA GLU A 52 15.36 8.29 -15.34
C GLU A 52 15.36 6.85 -14.82
N PHE A 53 14.39 6.52 -13.96
CA PHE A 53 14.23 5.17 -13.41
C PHE A 53 13.65 4.18 -14.44
N TRP A 54 12.77 4.65 -15.33
CA TRP A 54 11.98 3.78 -16.21
C TRP A 54 12.78 2.82 -17.11
N PRO A 55 13.86 3.24 -17.79
CA PRO A 55 14.67 2.32 -18.59
C PRO A 55 15.27 1.18 -17.76
N ARG A 56 15.76 1.49 -16.55
CA ARG A 56 16.30 0.49 -15.62
C ARG A 56 15.23 -0.49 -15.17
N TYR A 57 14.05 0.02 -14.82
CA TYR A 57 12.90 -0.82 -14.45
C TYR A 57 12.57 -1.84 -15.53
N LEU A 58 12.52 -1.41 -16.80
CA LEU A 58 12.23 -2.29 -17.93
C LEU A 58 13.33 -3.33 -18.15
N GLU A 59 14.60 -2.93 -18.03
CA GLU A 59 15.73 -3.86 -18.12
C GLU A 59 15.62 -4.96 -17.06
N GLU A 60 15.38 -4.61 -15.79
CA GLU A 60 15.21 -5.58 -14.71
C GLU A 60 13.99 -6.48 -14.93
N HIS A 61 12.87 -5.94 -15.40
CA HIS A 61 11.66 -6.71 -15.70
C HIS A 61 11.72 -7.52 -17.00
N SER A 62 12.76 -7.32 -17.82
CA SER A 62 13.02 -8.17 -18.99
C SER A 62 13.67 -9.51 -18.62
N GLN A 63 14.23 -9.62 -17.41
CA GLN A 63 14.90 -10.83 -16.96
C GLN A 63 13.90 -11.98 -16.72
N PRO A 64 14.13 -13.20 -17.25
CA PRO A 64 13.17 -14.31 -17.13
C PRO A 64 12.79 -14.65 -15.69
N LEU A 65 13.76 -14.61 -14.77
CA LEU A 65 13.52 -14.87 -13.35
C LEU A 65 12.56 -13.84 -12.73
N ASN A 66 12.79 -12.56 -13.00
CA ASN A 66 11.96 -11.49 -12.47
C ASN A 66 10.53 -11.57 -13.02
N GLN A 67 10.37 -11.94 -14.30
CA GLN A 67 9.05 -12.15 -14.90
C GLN A 67 8.29 -13.31 -14.23
N GLN A 68 8.97 -14.43 -13.98
CA GLN A 68 8.37 -15.58 -13.30
C GLN A 68 7.94 -15.23 -11.87
N LEU A 69 8.82 -14.57 -11.12
CA LEU A 69 8.52 -14.11 -9.76
C LEU A 69 7.38 -13.10 -9.74
N HIS A 70 7.35 -12.16 -10.69
CA HIS A 70 6.28 -11.17 -10.81
C HIS A 70 4.94 -11.83 -11.14
N PHE A 71 4.92 -12.80 -12.05
CA PHE A 71 3.71 -13.56 -12.39
C PHE A 71 3.19 -14.35 -11.16
N LEU A 72 4.07 -15.07 -10.46
CA LEU A 72 3.70 -15.82 -9.26
C LEU A 72 3.19 -14.90 -8.15
N GLY A 73 3.90 -13.78 -7.90
CA GLY A 73 3.54 -12.80 -6.88
C GLY A 73 2.20 -12.12 -7.15
N THR A 74 2.01 -11.62 -8.36
CA THR A 74 0.75 -10.98 -8.78
C THR A 74 -0.41 -11.98 -8.78
N GLY A 75 -0.18 -13.21 -9.24
CA GLY A 75 -1.16 -14.28 -9.18
C GLY A 75 -1.61 -14.58 -7.75
N LEU A 76 -0.67 -14.72 -6.81
CA LEU A 76 -0.97 -14.93 -5.39
C LEU A 76 -1.75 -13.75 -4.79
N ALA A 77 -1.36 -12.51 -5.11
CA ALA A 77 -2.05 -11.31 -4.64
C ALA A 77 -3.52 -11.27 -5.12
N ILE A 78 -3.77 -11.64 -6.40
CA ILE A 78 -5.12 -11.74 -6.96
C ILE A 78 -5.92 -12.82 -6.23
N LEU A 79 -5.35 -14.00 -6.00
CA LEU A 79 -6.04 -15.09 -5.28
C LEU A 79 -6.43 -14.69 -3.86
N ILE A 80 -5.55 -13.99 -3.14
CA ILE A 80 -5.85 -13.44 -1.81
C ILE A 80 -7.00 -12.43 -1.88
N ALA A 81 -6.97 -11.53 -2.86
CA ALA A 81 -8.03 -10.53 -3.06
C ALA A 81 -9.39 -11.18 -3.39
N LEU A 82 -9.41 -12.23 -4.21
CA LEU A 82 -10.62 -12.99 -4.52
C LEU A 82 -11.15 -13.74 -3.28
N ARG A 83 -10.26 -14.31 -2.47
CA ARG A 83 -10.64 -14.99 -1.23
C ARG A 83 -11.21 -14.03 -0.20
N ASN A 84 -10.66 -12.82 -0.12
CA ASN A 84 -11.14 -11.78 0.78
C ASN A 84 -10.97 -10.38 0.16
N PRO A 85 -12.03 -9.82 -0.45
CA PRO A 85 -11.95 -8.54 -1.18
C PRO A 85 -11.68 -7.35 -0.26
N MET A 86 -11.93 -7.47 1.05
CA MET A 86 -11.59 -6.42 2.02
C MET A 86 -10.08 -6.20 2.14
N THR A 87 -9.28 -7.19 1.71
CA THR A 87 -7.82 -7.05 1.62
C THR A 87 -7.41 -5.95 0.64
N ILE A 88 -8.19 -5.71 -0.42
CA ILE A 88 -7.94 -4.62 -1.38
C ILE A 88 -8.00 -3.27 -0.66
N LEU A 89 -9.00 -3.08 0.20
CA LEU A 89 -9.14 -1.84 0.96
C LEU A 89 -7.99 -1.66 1.98
N ALA A 90 -7.58 -2.73 2.65
CA ALA A 90 -6.41 -2.70 3.54
C ALA A 90 -5.11 -2.39 2.79
N CYS A 91 -4.91 -2.97 1.60
CA CYS A 91 -3.79 -2.64 0.72
C CYS A 91 -3.84 -1.17 0.29
N GLY A 92 -5.02 -0.66 -0.09
CA GLY A 92 -5.20 0.76 -0.45
C GLY A 92 -4.73 1.70 0.67
N MET A 93 -5.14 1.45 1.90
CA MET A 93 -4.69 2.20 3.09
C MET A 93 -3.16 2.18 3.24
N ALA A 94 -2.56 1.00 3.13
CA ALA A 94 -1.13 0.81 3.29
C ALA A 94 -0.35 1.53 2.18
N ILE A 95 -0.81 1.45 0.92
CA ILE A 95 -0.22 2.17 -0.23
C ILE A 95 -0.31 3.67 -0.02
N SER A 96 -1.45 4.20 0.43
CA SER A 96 -1.60 5.64 0.70
C SER A 96 -0.61 6.15 1.74
N VAL A 97 -0.40 5.38 2.83
CA VAL A 97 0.59 5.72 3.85
C VAL A 97 2.02 5.60 3.31
N GLY A 98 2.34 4.53 2.58
CA GLY A 98 3.66 4.38 1.95
C GLY A 98 3.99 5.54 1.03
N TRP A 99 3.06 5.92 0.15
CA TRP A 99 3.23 7.04 -0.77
C TRP A 99 3.44 8.37 -0.03
N ALA A 100 2.69 8.60 1.05
CA ALA A 100 2.84 9.76 1.89
C ALA A 100 4.18 9.81 2.66
N MET A 101 4.80 8.66 2.93
CA MET A 101 6.08 8.57 3.63
C MET A 101 7.30 8.80 2.73
N VAL A 102 7.17 8.60 1.41
CA VAL A 102 8.24 8.83 0.43
C VAL A 102 8.99 10.16 0.63
N PRO A 103 8.34 11.33 0.74
CA PRO A 103 9.07 12.61 0.94
C PRO A 103 9.84 12.65 2.26
N ILE A 104 9.35 12.00 3.31
CA ILE A 104 9.98 11.95 4.64
C ILE A 104 11.20 11.02 4.61
N CYS A 105 11.06 9.87 3.95
CA CYS A 105 12.07 8.81 3.92
C CYS A 105 13.02 8.92 2.71
N ARG A 106 12.88 9.97 1.89
CA ARG A 106 13.65 10.17 0.64
C ARG A 106 15.16 10.19 0.88
N GLY A 107 15.59 10.81 1.98
CA GLY A 107 17.00 10.91 2.38
C GLY A 107 17.55 9.67 3.10
N MET A 108 16.73 8.64 3.34
CA MET A 108 17.21 7.40 3.96
C MET A 108 17.82 6.47 2.90
N GLU A 109 18.93 5.82 3.25
CA GLU A 109 19.62 4.84 2.38
C GLU A 109 18.77 3.61 2.06
N THR A 110 17.81 3.27 2.92
CA THR A 110 16.93 2.11 2.72
C THR A 110 15.46 2.50 2.84
N GLY A 111 14.59 1.77 2.16
CA GLY A 111 13.13 1.88 2.29
C GLY A 111 12.55 1.10 3.48
N LEU A 112 13.37 0.68 4.46
CA LEU A 112 12.91 -0.20 5.54
C LEU A 112 11.80 0.44 6.38
N LEU A 113 11.90 1.74 6.66
CA LEU A 113 10.89 2.45 7.44
C LEU A 113 9.55 2.55 6.71
N GLU A 114 9.58 2.88 5.41
CA GLU A 114 8.38 2.88 4.54
C GLU A 114 7.72 1.50 4.52
N PHE A 115 8.54 0.44 4.39
CA PHE A 115 8.07 -0.95 4.37
C PHE A 115 7.45 -1.36 5.71
N VAL A 116 8.09 -1.07 6.84
CA VAL A 116 7.56 -1.38 8.18
C VAL A 116 6.23 -0.68 8.41
N ALA A 117 6.14 0.61 8.09
CA ALA A 117 4.89 1.36 8.22
C ALA A 117 3.78 0.79 7.32
N PHE A 118 4.10 0.46 6.06
CA PHE A 118 3.18 -0.22 5.15
C PHE A 118 2.64 -1.52 5.76
N ILE A 119 3.51 -2.39 6.27
CA ILE A 119 3.13 -3.69 6.84
C ILE A 119 2.26 -3.51 8.10
N LEU A 120 2.61 -2.58 8.99
CA LEU A 120 1.83 -2.31 10.20
C LEU A 120 0.42 -1.81 9.87
N VAL A 121 0.29 -0.89 8.91
CA VAL A 121 -1.01 -0.38 8.44
C VAL A 121 -1.81 -1.50 7.78
N TYR A 122 -1.18 -2.29 6.90
CA TYR A 122 -1.83 -3.42 6.24
C TYR A 122 -2.38 -4.43 7.25
N ILE A 123 -1.57 -4.89 8.21
CA ILE A 123 -1.99 -5.86 9.23
C ILE A 123 -3.10 -5.26 10.13
N GLY A 124 -2.94 -4.01 10.56
CA GLY A 124 -3.94 -3.32 11.38
C GLY A 124 -5.29 -3.20 10.68
N CYS A 125 -5.30 -2.71 9.43
CA CYS A 125 -6.51 -2.60 8.62
C CYS A 125 -7.12 -3.96 8.31
N THR A 126 -6.31 -4.96 8.00
CA THR A 126 -6.75 -6.33 7.75
C THR A 126 -7.46 -6.92 8.97
N LYS A 127 -6.89 -6.79 10.18
CA LYS A 127 -7.53 -7.24 11.43
C LYS A 127 -8.82 -6.48 11.76
N PHE A 128 -8.87 -5.19 11.46
CA PHE A 128 -10.06 -4.37 11.72
C PHE A 128 -11.23 -4.70 10.77
N LEU A 129 -10.92 -4.86 9.47
CA LEU A 129 -11.90 -5.12 8.41
C LEU A 129 -12.35 -6.59 8.41
N ILE A 130 -11.39 -7.51 8.51
CA ILE A 130 -11.59 -8.95 8.50
C ILE A 130 -11.59 -9.40 9.96
N LYS A 131 -12.73 -9.20 10.62
CA LYS A 131 -12.94 -9.75 11.97
C LYS A 131 -13.04 -11.27 11.83
N SER A 132 -12.07 -11.97 12.41
CA SER A 132 -12.10 -13.42 12.64
C SER A 132 -13.35 -13.83 13.41
#